data_AF-A0A818SVE8-F1
#
_entry.id   AF-A0A818SVE8-F1
#
_cell.length_a   1.000
_cell.length_b   1.000
_cell.length_c   1.000
_cell.angle_alpha   90.00
_cell.angle_beta   90.00
_cell.angle_gamma   90.00
#
_symmetry.space_group_name_H-M   'P 1'
#
loop_
_entity.id
_entity.type
_entity.pdbx_description
1 polymer ?
#
loop_
_entity_poly.entity_id
_entity_poly.type
_entity_poly.pdbx_seq_one_letter_code
_entity_poly.pdbx_strand_id
1 'polypeptide(L)'
;MSDNQLWAIHENADGTVKLINPKSSKALDVSGGGSSDGTNVQIYTDNGTNAQKWHLQPVGDGKYKLINPRSSKALDVTGGETSDETNVQIWSDNGTPAQQWRLVRYDNKNNGKQNSFFYGMDTKEQEIFTLINNYRQQNGLPLLQPSVNLAYVAHTHAIDIIENNPDVNGGNMHSWSNKGKWKSVKYTPDHAQAQLMWSKPSEISNYKFNGFEISLSYAKNIRQTMSVNPTEAVNTWKNSPGHNNVILQLGTFQHTLMKVMGVGIYKGYACVWFGQQLDIYPAPA
;
A
#
# COMPACT_ATOMS: atom_id res chain seq x y z
N MET A 1 11.25 -11.40 16.70
CA MET A 1 12.15 -10.26 16.37
C MET A 1 12.49 -9.56 17.66
N SER A 2 13.74 -9.14 17.84
CA SER A 2 14.13 -8.29 18.97
C SER A 2 13.81 -6.83 18.67
N ASP A 3 13.53 -6.03 19.71
CA ASP A 3 13.07 -4.63 19.57
C ASP A 3 14.07 -3.68 18.88
N ASN A 4 15.30 -4.14 18.61
CA ASN A 4 16.31 -3.40 17.83
C ASN A 4 16.05 -3.41 16.31
N GLN A 5 15.09 -4.21 15.82
CA GLN A 5 14.70 -4.25 14.40
C GLN A 5 13.29 -3.68 14.16
N LEU A 6 12.66 -3.16 15.21
CA LEU A 6 11.34 -2.53 15.14
C LEU A 6 11.48 -1.02 14.96
N TRP A 7 10.50 -0.43 14.27
CA TRP A 7 10.41 1.00 14.02
C TRP A 7 8.97 1.46 14.17
N ALA A 8 8.74 2.43 15.06
CA ALA A 8 7.51 3.19 15.12
C ALA A 8 7.58 4.29 14.05
N ILE A 9 6.59 4.33 13.17
CA ILE A 9 6.49 5.35 12.11
C ILE A 9 5.59 6.47 12.61
N HIS A 10 6.14 7.68 12.69
CA HIS A 10 5.43 8.89 13.09
C HIS A 10 5.31 9.81 11.87
N GLU A 11 4.08 10.10 11.45
CA GLU A 11 3.83 11.05 10.35
C GLU A 11 4.05 12.48 10.82
N ASN A 12 4.75 13.28 10.00
CA ASN A 12 4.90 14.71 10.19
C ASN A 12 3.86 15.46 9.35
N ALA A 13 3.52 16.68 9.77
CA ALA A 13 2.54 17.52 9.05
C ALA A 13 2.97 17.88 7.61
N ASP A 14 4.26 17.79 7.29
CA ASP A 14 4.83 18.05 5.97
C ASP A 14 4.80 16.84 5.02
N GLY A 15 4.17 15.73 5.42
CA GLY A 15 4.06 14.50 4.63
C GLY A 15 5.32 13.63 4.63
N THR A 16 6.36 14.01 5.38
CA THR A 16 7.46 13.08 5.72
C THR A 16 7.06 12.19 6.89
N VAL A 17 7.81 11.11 7.10
CA VAL A 17 7.74 10.29 8.30
C VAL A 17 9.06 10.35 9.07
N LYS A 18 8.97 10.06 10.37
CA LYS A 18 10.10 9.77 11.25
C LYS A 18 10.01 8.31 11.67
N LEU A 19 11.13 7.59 11.65
CA LEU A 19 11.21 6.21 12.12
C LEU A 19 11.92 6.20 13.48
N ILE A 20 11.21 5.88 14.56
CA ILE A 20 11.73 5.79 15.92
C ILE A 20 11.92 4.34 16.31
N ASN A 21 13.13 3.95 16.71
CA ASN A 21 13.36 2.63 17.26
C ASN A 21 12.81 2.56 18.71
N PRO A 22 11.85 1.68 19.02
CA PRO A 22 11.17 1.67 20.33
C PRO A 22 12.09 1.21 21.47
N LYS A 23 13.16 0.47 21.19
CA LYS A 23 14.14 0.03 22.21
C LYS A 23 15.02 1.18 22.70
N SER A 24 15.45 2.05 21.77
CA SER A 24 16.39 3.13 22.07
C SER A 24 15.73 4.51 22.21
N SER A 25 14.48 4.65 21.74
CA SER A 25 13.79 5.92 21.58
C SER A 25 14.52 6.92 20.67
N LYS A 26 15.39 6.41 19.78
CA LYS A 26 16.18 7.20 18.82
C LYS A 26 15.62 7.09 17.40
N ALA A 27 15.85 8.13 16.60
CA ALA A 27 15.38 8.24 15.23
C ALA A 27 16.40 7.67 14.22
N LEU A 28 15.90 7.14 13.10
CA LEU A 28 16.71 6.85 11.91
C LEU A 28 17.20 8.17 11.30
N ASP A 29 18.52 8.37 11.31
CA ASP A 29 19.18 9.66 11.13
C ASP A 29 20.31 9.57 10.11
N VAL A 30 20.36 10.50 9.17
CA VAL A 30 21.52 10.68 8.30
C VAL A 30 22.62 11.39 9.09
N SER A 31 23.76 10.72 9.27
CA SER A 31 24.83 11.19 10.16
C SER A 31 25.30 12.61 9.80
N GLY A 32 25.25 13.51 10.77
CA GLY A 32 25.60 14.93 10.61
C GLY A 32 24.71 15.70 9.63
N GLY A 33 23.60 15.10 9.15
CA GLY A 33 22.83 15.63 8.04
C GLY A 33 23.65 15.74 6.74
N GLY A 34 24.60 14.82 6.51
CA GLY A 34 25.38 14.80 5.28
C GLY A 34 24.51 14.61 4.03
N SER A 35 25.05 15.00 2.87
CA SER A 35 24.36 14.94 1.58
C SER A 35 25.15 14.22 0.49
N SER A 36 26.33 13.68 0.82
CA SER A 36 27.15 12.91 -0.12
C SER A 36 26.69 11.46 -0.20
N ASP A 37 26.90 10.82 -1.35
CA ASP A 37 26.72 9.37 -1.48
C ASP A 37 27.64 8.65 -0.48
N GLY A 38 27.09 7.65 0.20
CA GLY A 38 27.80 6.92 1.24
C GLY A 38 27.79 7.58 2.62
N THR A 39 27.07 8.70 2.80
CA THR A 39 26.86 9.24 4.15
C THR A 39 26.12 8.20 4.99
N ASN A 40 26.69 7.88 6.16
CA ASN A 40 26.17 6.84 7.05
C ASN A 40 24.75 7.15 7.56
N VAL A 41 23.92 6.11 7.73
CA VAL A 41 22.65 6.20 8.46
C VAL A 41 22.82 5.54 9.82
N GLN A 42 22.33 6.22 10.87
CA GLN A 42 22.53 5.87 12.26
C GLN A 42 21.23 5.98 13.06
N ILE A 43 21.26 5.55 14.32
CA ILE A 43 20.25 5.91 15.31
C ILE A 43 20.73 7.10 16.14
N TYR A 44 19.99 8.21 16.13
CA TYR A 44 20.37 9.42 16.84
C TYR A 44 19.22 9.98 17.69
N THR A 45 19.55 10.76 18.71
CA THR A 45 18.55 11.41 19.56
C THR A 45 17.59 12.22 18.70
N ASP A 46 16.29 12.03 18.90
CA ASP A 46 15.28 12.77 18.14
C ASP A 46 15.46 14.28 18.37
N ASN A 47 15.74 15.00 17.28
CA ASN A 47 16.02 16.43 17.27
C ASN A 47 15.18 17.18 16.23
N GLY A 48 14.26 16.49 15.54
CA GLY A 48 13.32 17.07 14.58
C GLY A 48 13.95 17.64 13.29
N THR A 49 15.25 17.45 13.08
CA THR A 49 15.94 17.97 11.88
C THR A 49 15.57 17.18 10.62
N ASN A 50 15.85 17.76 9.45
CA ASN A 50 15.62 17.08 8.17
C ASN A 50 16.53 15.84 7.98
N ALA A 51 17.55 15.63 8.82
CA ALA A 51 18.34 14.39 8.82
C ALA A 51 17.53 13.17 9.29
N GLN A 52 16.42 13.40 10.02
CA GLN A 52 15.58 12.35 10.64
C GLN A 52 14.23 12.17 9.95
N LYS A 53 14.03 12.88 8.84
CA LYS A 53 12.80 12.86 8.05
C LYS A 53 13.01 12.02 6.80
N TRP A 54 11.97 11.32 6.38
CA TRP A 54 11.99 10.45 5.21
C TRP A 54 10.67 10.56 4.45
N HIS A 55 10.72 10.75 3.13
CA HIS A 55 9.57 10.54 2.27
C HIS A 55 9.46 9.06 1.92
N LEU A 56 8.30 8.46 2.19
CA LEU A 56 7.96 7.13 1.71
C LEU A 56 7.46 7.22 0.28
N GLN A 57 8.33 6.89 -0.67
CA GLN A 57 7.98 6.89 -2.09
C GLN A 57 7.66 5.45 -2.54
N PRO A 58 6.41 5.11 -2.88
CA PRO A 58 6.06 3.77 -3.33
C PRO A 58 6.75 3.43 -4.66
N VAL A 59 7.22 2.19 -4.81
CA VAL A 59 7.94 1.73 -6.02
C VAL A 59 7.41 0.44 -6.66
N GLY A 60 6.35 -0.16 -6.11
CA GLY A 60 5.82 -1.45 -6.59
C GLY A 60 5.85 -2.52 -5.51
N ASP A 61 4.97 -3.52 -5.60
CA ASP A 61 5.01 -4.76 -4.81
C ASP A 61 5.08 -4.58 -3.28
N GLY A 62 4.40 -3.53 -2.77
CA GLY A 62 4.41 -3.16 -1.36
C GLY A 62 5.76 -2.62 -0.85
N LYS A 63 6.64 -2.20 -1.76
CA LYS A 63 7.95 -1.61 -1.44
C LYS A 63 7.93 -0.10 -1.56
N TYR A 64 8.83 0.52 -0.81
CA TYR A 64 9.04 1.95 -0.72
C TYR A 64 10.53 2.27 -0.86
N LYS A 65 10.84 3.40 -1.46
CA LYS A 65 12.09 4.11 -1.20
C LYS A 65 11.87 5.04 -0.02
N LEU A 66 12.86 5.15 0.85
CA LEU A 66 12.91 6.16 1.91
C LEU A 66 13.83 7.28 1.43
N ILE A 67 13.27 8.41 1.00
CA ILE A 67 14.05 9.54 0.47
C ILE A 67 14.25 10.59 1.57
N ASN A 68 15.50 10.90 1.89
CA ASN A 68 15.78 11.96 2.85
C ASN A 68 15.58 13.35 2.19
N PRO A 69 14.75 14.25 2.75
CA PRO A 69 14.40 15.52 2.11
C PRO A 69 15.56 16.53 2.12
N ARG A 70 16.58 16.35 2.96
CA ARG A 70 17.76 17.23 2.99
C ARG A 70 18.73 16.92 1.86
N SER A 71 18.97 15.64 1.59
CA SER A 71 19.94 15.21 0.58
C SER A 71 19.30 14.84 -0.77
N SER A 72 17.99 14.61 -0.79
CA SER A 72 17.26 13.99 -1.93
C SER A 72 17.77 12.59 -2.30
N LYS A 73 18.35 11.86 -1.34
CA LYS A 73 18.94 10.52 -1.54
C LYS A 73 18.13 9.44 -0.84
N ALA A 74 18.24 8.22 -1.37
CA ALA A 74 17.52 7.05 -0.87
C ALA A 74 18.30 6.36 0.26
N LEU A 75 17.58 5.79 1.22
CA LEU A 75 18.11 4.79 2.15
C LEU A 75 18.58 3.56 1.36
N ASP A 76 19.82 3.17 1.54
CA ASP A 76 20.55 2.26 0.65
C ASP A 76 21.36 1.23 1.46
N VAL A 77 21.26 -0.04 1.09
CA VAL A 77 22.15 -1.10 1.57
C VAL A 77 23.46 -1.02 0.79
N THR A 78 24.57 -0.80 1.47
CA THR A 78 25.88 -0.57 0.84
C THR A 78 26.25 -1.70 -0.10
N GLY A 79 26.49 -1.37 -1.38
CA GLY A 79 26.84 -2.34 -2.42
C GLY A 79 25.71 -3.30 -2.84
N GLY A 80 24.54 -3.23 -2.20
CA GLY A 80 23.49 -4.24 -2.33
C GLY A 80 23.88 -5.59 -1.73
N GLU A 81 24.85 -5.61 -0.81
CA GLU A 81 25.35 -6.83 -0.18
C GLU A 81 24.30 -7.46 0.75
N THR A 82 24.35 -8.79 0.89
CA THR A 82 23.37 -9.56 1.68
C THR A 82 23.94 -10.12 2.98
N SER A 83 25.20 -9.80 3.30
CA SER A 83 25.83 -10.23 4.54
C SER A 83 25.24 -9.50 5.74
N ASP A 84 25.14 -10.20 6.87
CA ASP A 84 24.78 -9.57 8.14
C ASP A 84 25.71 -8.40 8.46
N GLU A 85 25.16 -7.38 9.14
CA GLU A 85 25.88 -6.15 9.52
C GLU A 85 26.32 -5.25 8.35
N THR A 86 25.92 -5.57 7.11
CA THR A 86 26.12 -4.66 5.96
C THR A 86 25.58 -3.27 6.28
N ASN A 87 26.41 -2.26 6.03
CA ASN A 87 26.09 -0.89 6.38
C ASN A 87 24.90 -0.35 5.59
N VAL A 88 24.08 0.48 6.26
CA VAL A 88 23.02 1.26 5.62
C VAL A 88 23.46 2.71 5.53
N GLN A 89 23.32 3.28 4.33
CA GLN A 89 23.79 4.60 3.97
C GLN A 89 22.70 5.38 3.23
N ILE A 90 22.99 6.63 2.85
CA ILE A 90 22.25 7.30 1.79
C ILE A 90 23.03 7.27 0.47
N TRP A 91 22.32 7.07 -0.63
CA TRP A 91 22.90 7.07 -1.97
C TRP A 91 21.96 7.68 -2.99
N SER A 92 22.52 8.23 -4.07
CA SER A 92 21.76 8.69 -5.23
C SER A 92 20.77 7.63 -5.70
N ASP A 93 19.53 8.02 -5.99
CA ASP A 93 18.52 7.06 -6.44
C ASP A 93 18.96 6.41 -7.74
N ASN A 94 19.16 5.08 -7.70
CA ASN A 94 19.62 4.27 -8.82
C ASN A 94 18.62 3.17 -9.19
N GLY A 95 17.46 3.13 -8.53
CA GLY A 95 16.37 2.18 -8.80
C GLY A 95 16.66 0.71 -8.44
N THR A 96 17.81 0.40 -7.86
CA THR A 96 18.21 -0.97 -7.51
C THR A 96 17.39 -1.51 -6.31
N PRO A 97 17.32 -2.84 -6.13
CA PRO A 97 16.69 -3.44 -4.96
C PRO A 97 17.29 -3.00 -3.62
N ALA A 98 18.57 -2.57 -3.59
CA ALA A 98 19.25 -2.08 -2.38
C ALA A 98 18.59 -0.83 -1.77
N GLN A 99 17.75 -0.13 -2.54
CA GLN A 99 17.03 1.08 -2.13
C GLN A 99 15.52 0.83 -1.92
N GLN A 100 15.07 -0.42 -2.01
CA GLN A 100 13.66 -0.79 -1.95
C GLN A 100 13.35 -1.56 -0.67
N TRP A 101 12.60 -0.92 0.21
CA TRP A 101 12.28 -1.42 1.54
C TRP A 101 10.83 -1.83 1.62
N ARG A 102 10.55 -2.93 2.33
CA ARG A 102 9.18 -3.31 2.67
C ARG A 102 8.89 -2.93 4.11
N LEU A 103 7.84 -2.15 4.32
CA LEU A 103 7.35 -1.85 5.67
C LEU A 103 6.50 -3.02 6.14
N VAL A 104 7.03 -3.80 7.08
CA VAL A 104 6.34 -4.96 7.64
C VAL A 104 5.82 -4.60 9.02
N ARG A 105 4.50 -4.62 9.19
CA ARG A 105 3.85 -4.36 10.48
C ARG A 105 4.16 -5.49 11.47
N TYR A 106 4.64 -5.13 12.66
CA TYR A 106 4.81 -6.06 13.78
C TYR A 106 3.58 -5.98 14.70
N ASP A 107 2.94 -7.13 14.95
CA ASP A 107 1.77 -7.22 15.85
C ASP A 107 2.17 -7.85 17.19
N ASN A 108 2.14 -7.04 18.24
CA ASN A 108 2.45 -7.47 19.61
C ASN A 108 1.38 -8.39 20.21
N LYS A 109 0.16 -8.42 19.67
CA LYS A 109 -0.95 -9.22 20.22
C LYS A 109 -0.78 -10.73 19.97
N ASN A 110 0.05 -11.12 19.01
CA ASN A 110 0.32 -12.52 18.66
C ASN A 110 1.74 -12.98 19.05
N ASN A 111 2.36 -12.39 20.07
CA ASN A 111 3.73 -12.72 20.53
C ASN A 111 4.79 -12.66 19.40
N GLY A 112 4.65 -11.71 18.47
CA GLY A 112 5.56 -11.60 17.33
C GLY A 112 5.53 -12.77 16.35
N LYS A 113 4.57 -13.70 16.49
CA LYS A 113 4.26 -14.67 15.44
C LYS A 113 3.51 -13.94 14.33
N GLN A 114 4.19 -13.85 13.19
CA GLN A 114 3.63 -13.43 11.91
C GLN A 114 2.27 -14.10 11.72
N ASN A 115 1.19 -13.32 11.58
CA ASN A 115 0.05 -13.84 10.84
C ASN A 115 0.47 -13.74 9.37
N SER A 116 1.24 -14.74 8.90
CA SER A 116 1.84 -14.79 7.56
C SER A 116 0.83 -14.56 6.44
N PHE A 117 -0.45 -14.74 6.75
CA PHE A 117 -1.58 -14.44 5.89
C PHE A 117 -1.65 -12.94 5.54
N PHE A 118 -1.51 -12.00 6.46
CA PHE A 118 -1.81 -10.56 6.21
C PHE A 118 -0.59 -9.68 5.92
N TYR A 119 0.47 -10.27 5.40
CA TYR A 119 1.76 -9.61 5.23
C TYR A 119 1.65 -8.26 4.48
N GLY A 120 1.89 -7.15 5.20
CA GLY A 120 1.90 -5.79 4.64
C GLY A 120 0.58 -4.97 4.73
N MET A 121 -0.50 -5.51 5.31
CA MET A 121 -1.79 -4.78 5.44
C MET A 121 -1.93 -4.04 6.79
N ASP A 122 -2.52 -2.84 6.79
CA ASP A 122 -2.96 -2.13 8.00
C ASP A 122 -4.10 -2.90 8.72
N THR A 123 -4.22 -2.75 10.04
CA THR A 123 -5.35 -3.26 10.85
C THR A 123 -6.73 -3.05 10.24
N LYS A 124 -7.00 -1.87 9.67
CA LYS A 124 -8.29 -1.57 9.04
C LYS A 124 -8.47 -2.30 7.72
N GLU A 125 -7.39 -2.50 6.98
CA GLU A 125 -7.38 -3.28 5.74
C GLU A 125 -7.60 -4.76 6.02
N GLN A 126 -6.97 -5.28 7.08
CA GLN A 126 -7.21 -6.63 7.59
C GLN A 126 -8.65 -6.82 8.06
N GLU A 127 -9.23 -5.81 8.72
CA GLU A 127 -10.63 -5.84 9.15
C GLU A 127 -11.59 -5.84 7.94
N ILE A 128 -11.37 -4.96 6.94
CA ILE A 128 -12.14 -4.99 5.68
C ILE A 128 -12.01 -6.36 5.01
N PHE A 129 -10.79 -6.87 4.87
CA PHE A 129 -10.52 -8.18 4.29
C PHE A 129 -11.34 -9.27 5.01
N THR A 130 -11.27 -9.29 6.34
CA THR A 130 -11.96 -10.27 7.19
C THR A 130 -13.47 -10.15 7.02
N LEU A 131 -14.02 -8.93 7.06
CA LEU A 131 -15.46 -8.68 6.91
C LEU A 131 -15.99 -9.10 5.54
N ILE A 132 -15.24 -8.83 4.46
CA ILE A 132 -15.61 -9.29 3.11
C ILE A 132 -15.62 -10.81 3.05
N ASN A 133 -14.58 -11.47 3.57
CA ASN A 133 -14.49 -12.93 3.58
C ASN A 133 -15.58 -13.58 4.44
N ASN A 134 -15.91 -13.01 5.60
CA ASN A 134 -17.01 -13.46 6.43
C ASN A 134 -18.35 -13.35 5.67
N TYR A 135 -18.59 -12.22 5.00
CA TYR A 135 -19.81 -12.04 4.21
C TYR A 135 -19.88 -13.02 3.03
N ARG A 136 -18.77 -13.27 2.34
CA ARG A 136 -18.68 -14.30 1.29
C ARG A 136 -18.99 -15.69 1.83
N GLN A 137 -18.40 -16.06 2.96
CA GLN A 137 -18.61 -17.37 3.59
C GLN A 137 -20.07 -17.56 4.03
N GLN A 138 -20.70 -16.52 4.60
CA GLN A 138 -22.13 -16.52 4.95
C GLN A 138 -23.03 -16.76 3.73
N ASN A 139 -22.56 -16.42 2.52
CA ASN A 139 -23.26 -16.64 1.26
C ASN A 139 -22.72 -17.87 0.48
N GLY A 140 -21.98 -18.77 1.15
CA GLY A 140 -21.54 -20.05 0.58
C GLY A 140 -20.36 -19.97 -0.39
N LEU A 141 -19.66 -18.84 -0.44
CA LEU A 141 -18.49 -18.66 -1.31
C LEU A 141 -17.17 -18.99 -0.58
N PRO A 142 -16.14 -19.46 -1.31
CA PRO A 142 -14.83 -19.70 -0.74
C PRO A 142 -14.19 -18.39 -0.28
N LEU A 143 -13.36 -18.51 0.76
CA LEU A 143 -12.50 -17.43 1.25
C LEU A 143 -11.47 -17.06 0.18
N LEU A 144 -11.27 -15.76 0.01
CA LEU A 144 -10.21 -15.21 -0.81
C LEU A 144 -8.90 -15.17 -0.01
N GLN A 145 -7.80 -15.40 -0.70
CA GLN A 145 -6.46 -15.21 -0.16
C GLN A 145 -5.99 -13.76 -0.34
N PRO A 146 -5.10 -13.26 0.52
CA PRO A 146 -4.51 -11.95 0.35
C PRO A 146 -3.54 -11.92 -0.84
N SER A 147 -3.57 -10.81 -1.60
CA SER A 147 -2.63 -10.51 -2.66
C SER A 147 -1.90 -9.20 -2.38
N VAL A 148 -0.57 -9.25 -2.27
CA VAL A 148 0.27 -8.06 -2.14
C VAL A 148 0.29 -7.24 -3.42
N ASN A 149 0.16 -7.89 -4.58
CA ASN A 149 0.09 -7.17 -5.85
C ASN A 149 -1.20 -6.35 -5.93
N LEU A 150 -2.34 -6.96 -5.62
CA LEU A 150 -3.63 -6.26 -5.63
C LEU A 150 -3.72 -5.23 -4.49
N ALA A 151 -3.08 -5.46 -3.34
CA ALA A 151 -3.00 -4.46 -2.28
C ALA A 151 -2.18 -3.25 -2.73
N TYR A 152 -1.06 -3.47 -3.43
CA TYR A 152 -0.28 -2.39 -4.04
C TYR A 152 -1.11 -1.59 -5.05
N VAL A 153 -1.89 -2.27 -5.90
CA VAL A 153 -2.80 -1.62 -6.85
C VAL A 153 -3.83 -0.76 -6.10
N ALA A 154 -4.45 -1.32 -5.06
CA ALA A 154 -5.44 -0.63 -4.24
C ALA A 154 -4.87 0.62 -3.54
N HIS A 155 -3.67 0.53 -2.93
CA HIS A 155 -2.98 1.68 -2.32
C HIS A 155 -2.63 2.74 -3.36
N THR A 156 -2.06 2.32 -4.48
CA THR A 156 -1.65 3.23 -5.55
C THR A 156 -2.86 4.01 -6.07
N HIS A 157 -3.99 3.34 -6.24
CA HIS A 157 -5.22 3.99 -6.69
C HIS A 157 -5.80 4.93 -5.64
N ALA A 158 -5.83 4.53 -4.36
CA ALA A 158 -6.30 5.39 -3.28
C ALA A 158 -5.47 6.68 -3.17
N ILE A 159 -4.15 6.58 -3.34
CA ILE A 159 -3.25 7.74 -3.40
C ILE A 159 -3.56 8.59 -4.63
N ASP A 160 -3.67 7.98 -5.81
CA ASP A 160 -3.94 8.70 -7.05
C ASP A 160 -5.25 9.49 -7.00
N ILE A 161 -6.31 8.88 -6.47
CA ILE A 161 -7.62 9.53 -6.31
C ILE A 161 -7.50 10.76 -5.42
N ILE A 162 -6.89 10.61 -4.25
CA ILE A 162 -6.83 11.70 -3.26
C ILE A 162 -5.91 12.83 -3.71
N GLU A 163 -4.73 12.50 -4.24
CA GLU A 163 -3.68 13.46 -4.54
C GLU A 163 -3.85 14.10 -5.93
N ASN A 164 -4.45 13.40 -6.90
CA ASN A 164 -4.52 13.85 -8.30
C ASN A 164 -5.95 14.05 -8.85
N ASN A 165 -6.98 13.61 -8.11
CA ASN A 165 -8.40 13.83 -8.40
C ASN A 165 -8.85 13.50 -9.84
N PRO A 166 -8.55 12.30 -10.37
CA PRO A 166 -9.07 11.87 -11.67
C PRO A 166 -10.59 11.62 -11.65
N ASP A 167 -11.20 11.58 -10.47
CA ASP A 167 -12.63 11.40 -10.25
C ASP A 167 -13.47 12.66 -10.47
N VAL A 168 -12.85 13.83 -10.65
CA VAL A 168 -13.54 15.06 -11.03
C VAL A 168 -13.70 15.21 -12.55
N ASN A 169 -14.41 16.25 -13.00
CA ASN A 169 -14.59 16.57 -14.43
C ASN A 169 -15.22 15.44 -15.27
N GLY A 170 -16.23 14.79 -14.69
CA GLY A 170 -17.04 13.75 -15.33
C GLY A 170 -16.43 12.35 -15.26
N GLY A 171 -15.33 12.16 -14.53
CA GLY A 171 -14.92 10.84 -14.05
C GLY A 171 -15.73 10.43 -12.81
N ASN A 172 -15.45 9.24 -12.31
CA ASN A 172 -15.89 8.79 -10.98
C ASN A 172 -14.72 8.17 -10.21
N MET A 173 -15.00 7.62 -9.03
CA MET A 173 -13.98 7.07 -8.12
C MET A 173 -13.12 5.92 -8.67
N HIS A 174 -13.49 5.33 -9.81
CA HIS A 174 -12.69 4.29 -10.48
C HIS A 174 -11.73 4.85 -11.54
N SER A 175 -11.68 6.18 -11.67
CA SER A 175 -10.80 6.85 -12.64
C SER A 175 -9.35 6.82 -12.19
N TRP A 176 -8.42 6.85 -13.15
CA TRP A 176 -6.98 6.88 -12.94
C TRP A 176 -6.40 8.12 -13.63
N SER A 177 -5.57 8.88 -12.92
CA SER A 177 -4.96 10.11 -13.44
C SER A 177 -3.83 9.81 -14.43
N ASN A 178 -3.27 10.86 -15.03
CA ASN A 178 -2.07 10.79 -15.85
C ASN A 178 -0.77 11.08 -15.07
N LYS A 179 -0.80 11.05 -13.74
CA LYS A 179 0.34 11.41 -12.87
C LYS A 179 1.22 10.23 -12.48
N GLY A 180 0.81 9.01 -12.80
CA GLY A 180 1.60 7.80 -12.57
C GLY A 180 2.18 7.18 -13.84
N LYS A 181 2.90 6.07 -13.64
CA LYS A 181 3.45 5.24 -14.73
C LYS A 181 2.40 4.27 -15.27
N TRP A 182 1.22 4.78 -15.58
CA TRP A 182 0.08 4.03 -16.10
C TRP A 182 -0.71 4.89 -17.08
N LYS A 183 -1.54 4.26 -17.90
CA LYS A 183 -2.48 4.93 -18.80
C LYS A 183 -3.61 5.55 -18.00
N SER A 184 -3.88 6.84 -18.16
CA SER A 184 -5.04 7.46 -17.50
C SER A 184 -6.35 6.84 -17.97
N VAL A 185 -7.33 6.77 -17.08
CA VAL A 185 -8.68 6.25 -17.35
C VAL A 185 -9.69 7.23 -16.79
N LYS A 186 -10.59 7.75 -17.63
CA LYS A 186 -11.75 8.52 -17.16
C LYS A 186 -12.93 7.56 -17.09
N TYR A 187 -13.21 7.06 -15.89
CA TYR A 187 -14.22 6.04 -15.72
C TYR A 187 -15.61 6.66 -15.60
N THR A 188 -16.50 6.28 -16.50
CA THR A 188 -17.86 6.80 -16.63
C THR A 188 -18.91 5.72 -16.38
N PRO A 189 -20.17 6.08 -16.04
CA PRO A 189 -21.23 5.10 -15.75
C PRO A 189 -21.57 4.14 -16.90
N ASP A 190 -21.22 4.50 -18.14
CA ASP A 190 -21.41 3.64 -19.32
C ASP A 190 -20.36 2.50 -19.42
N HIS A 191 -19.35 2.51 -18.55
CA HIS A 191 -18.27 1.53 -18.50
C HIS A 191 -17.50 1.37 -19.82
N ALA A 192 -17.50 2.38 -20.70
CA ALA A 192 -16.85 2.30 -22.01
C ALA A 192 -15.34 1.97 -21.93
N GLN A 193 -14.69 2.34 -20.82
CA GLN A 193 -13.27 2.10 -20.55
C GLN A 193 -13.01 0.99 -19.51
N ALA A 194 -13.97 0.08 -19.28
CA ALA A 194 -13.86 -1.07 -18.36
C ALA A 194 -12.53 -1.81 -18.46
N GLN A 195 -12.09 -2.13 -19.68
CA GLN A 195 -10.84 -2.88 -19.91
C GLN A 195 -9.59 -2.15 -19.41
N LEU A 196 -9.52 -0.82 -19.55
CA LEU A 196 -8.37 -0.07 -19.06
C LEU A 196 -8.31 -0.07 -17.53
N MET A 197 -9.46 -0.06 -16.86
CA MET A 197 -9.53 -0.26 -15.40
C MET A 197 -9.16 -1.70 -15.03
N TRP A 198 -9.74 -2.71 -15.67
CA TRP A 198 -9.49 -4.12 -15.31
C TRP A 198 -8.04 -4.56 -15.55
N SER A 199 -7.36 -3.96 -16.52
CA SER A 199 -5.95 -4.25 -16.82
C SER A 199 -4.96 -3.62 -15.83
N LYS A 200 -5.40 -2.74 -14.91
CA LYS A 200 -4.53 -2.02 -13.98
C LYS A 200 -3.57 -2.89 -13.20
N PRO A 201 -3.98 -4.03 -12.61
CA PRO A 201 -3.05 -4.91 -11.93
C PRO A 201 -1.85 -5.33 -12.78
N SER A 202 -2.09 -5.66 -14.05
CA SER A 202 -1.03 -6.07 -14.99
C SER A 202 -0.15 -4.93 -15.47
N GLU A 203 -0.67 -3.70 -15.43
CA GLU A 203 0.05 -2.50 -15.83
C GLU A 203 1.04 -2.04 -14.76
N ILE A 204 0.65 -2.09 -13.48
CA ILE A 204 1.41 -1.47 -12.39
C ILE A 204 2.02 -2.45 -11.39
N SER A 205 1.73 -3.75 -11.50
CA SER A 205 2.25 -4.77 -10.59
C SER A 205 2.69 -6.04 -11.34
N ASN A 206 3.19 -7.02 -10.58
CA ASN A 206 3.51 -8.34 -11.14
C ASN A 206 2.27 -9.23 -11.38
N TYR A 207 1.08 -8.77 -11.04
CA TYR A 207 -0.17 -9.50 -11.27
C TYR A 207 -0.59 -9.49 -12.74
N LYS A 208 -0.33 -10.58 -13.48
CA LYS A 208 -0.52 -10.61 -14.94
C LYS A 208 -1.96 -10.78 -15.44
N PHE A 209 -2.95 -10.76 -14.55
CA PHE A 209 -4.36 -10.98 -14.88
C PHE A 209 -5.17 -9.71 -14.65
N ASN A 210 -6.38 -9.67 -15.22
CA ASN A 210 -7.33 -8.62 -14.90
C ASN A 210 -7.73 -8.67 -13.42
N GLY A 211 -8.05 -7.51 -12.87
CA GLY A 211 -8.66 -7.37 -11.55
C GLY A 211 -9.92 -6.52 -11.59
N PHE A 212 -10.68 -6.59 -10.50
CA PHE A 212 -11.97 -5.94 -10.40
C PHE A 212 -12.03 -5.15 -9.11
N GLU A 213 -12.46 -3.90 -9.20
CA GLU A 213 -12.41 -2.96 -8.10
C GLU A 213 -13.78 -2.75 -7.46
N ILE A 214 -13.80 -2.62 -6.14
CA ILE A 214 -14.83 -1.86 -5.42
C ILE A 214 -14.14 -0.76 -4.62
N SER A 215 -14.78 0.40 -4.54
CA SER A 215 -14.18 1.56 -3.88
C SER A 215 -15.22 2.38 -3.15
N LEU A 216 -14.77 3.18 -2.19
CA LEU A 216 -15.58 4.22 -1.56
C LEU A 216 -14.69 5.34 -1.01
N SER A 217 -15.31 6.49 -0.84
CA SER A 217 -14.69 7.66 -0.23
C SER A 217 -15.59 8.22 0.86
N TYR A 218 -15.01 8.47 2.03
CA TYR A 218 -15.65 9.24 3.10
C TYR A 218 -15.47 10.76 2.91
N ALA A 219 -14.61 11.18 1.98
CA ALA A 219 -14.32 12.58 1.73
C ALA A 219 -15.38 13.18 0.79
N LYS A 220 -16.58 13.46 1.32
CA LYS A 220 -17.63 14.11 0.51
C LYS A 220 -17.45 15.62 0.36
N ASN A 221 -16.66 16.32 1.19
CA ASN A 221 -16.43 17.77 1.01
C ASN A 221 -15.17 18.37 1.66
N ILE A 222 -14.33 17.60 2.37
CA ILE A 222 -13.06 18.14 2.89
C ILE A 222 -12.01 17.03 2.81
N ARG A 223 -10.91 17.31 2.12
CA ARG A 223 -9.70 16.48 2.08
C ARG A 223 -8.98 16.52 3.43
N GLN A 224 -9.63 16.07 4.50
CA GLN A 224 -9.03 15.93 5.83
C GLN A 224 -9.50 14.63 6.51
N THR A 225 -8.50 13.80 6.82
CA THR A 225 -8.32 13.01 8.06
C THR A 225 -9.43 12.08 8.56
N MET A 226 -10.57 11.93 7.88
CA MET A 226 -11.57 10.93 8.28
C MET A 226 -11.01 9.53 8.05
N SER A 227 -10.79 8.83 9.15
CA SER A 227 -10.28 7.47 9.11
C SER A 227 -11.42 6.53 8.68
N VAL A 228 -11.16 5.69 7.68
CA VAL A 228 -12.12 4.69 7.17
C VAL A 228 -12.66 3.84 8.31
N ASN A 229 -13.98 3.61 8.35
CA ASN A 229 -14.60 2.62 9.22
C ASN A 229 -14.82 1.31 8.44
N PRO A 230 -14.10 0.22 8.73
CA PRO A 230 -14.19 -1.04 7.98
C PRO A 230 -15.60 -1.63 7.91
N THR A 231 -16.36 -1.58 9.02
CA THR A 231 -17.72 -2.14 9.07
C THR A 231 -18.68 -1.34 8.21
N GLU A 232 -18.62 0.00 8.30
CA GLU A 232 -19.45 0.86 7.46
C GLU A 232 -19.08 0.70 5.99
N ALA A 233 -17.78 0.65 5.67
CA ALA A 233 -17.27 0.45 4.32
C ALA A 233 -17.86 -0.81 3.65
N VAL A 234 -17.76 -1.94 4.35
CA VAL A 234 -18.30 -3.21 3.84
C VAL A 234 -19.83 -3.19 3.76
N ASN A 235 -20.53 -2.57 4.70
CA ASN A 235 -21.99 -2.42 4.61
C ASN A 235 -22.41 -1.52 3.43
N THR A 236 -21.68 -0.45 3.13
CA THR A 236 -21.90 0.37 1.94
C THR A 236 -21.75 -0.46 0.67
N TRP A 237 -20.71 -1.28 0.56
CA TRP A 237 -20.51 -2.15 -0.62
C TRP A 237 -21.58 -3.23 -0.75
N LYS A 238 -22.02 -3.85 0.35
CA LYS A 238 -23.12 -4.82 0.37
C LYS A 238 -24.44 -4.24 -0.14
N ASN A 239 -24.70 -2.96 0.15
CA ASN A 239 -25.92 -2.26 -0.25
C ASN A 239 -25.82 -1.62 -1.65
N SER A 240 -24.67 -1.68 -2.32
CA SER A 240 -24.49 -1.25 -3.71
C SER A 240 -24.60 -2.48 -4.63
N PRO A 241 -25.60 -2.58 -5.53
CA PRO A 241 -25.75 -3.76 -6.40
C PRO A 241 -24.49 -4.10 -7.19
N GLY A 242 -23.81 -3.09 -7.75
CA GLY A 242 -22.58 -3.29 -8.52
C GLY A 242 -21.44 -3.85 -7.67
N HIS A 243 -21.20 -3.25 -6.49
CA HIS A 243 -20.14 -3.72 -5.59
C HIS A 243 -20.47 -5.08 -4.97
N ASN A 244 -21.72 -5.29 -4.57
CA ASN A 244 -22.17 -6.57 -4.03
C ASN A 244 -22.05 -7.70 -5.05
N ASN A 245 -22.30 -7.42 -6.34
CA ASN A 245 -22.11 -8.39 -7.41
C ASN A 245 -20.64 -8.79 -7.57
N VAL A 246 -19.68 -7.88 -7.36
CA VAL A 246 -18.25 -8.24 -7.34
C VAL A 246 -17.93 -9.12 -6.13
N ILE A 247 -18.37 -8.71 -4.94
CA ILE A 247 -18.09 -9.43 -3.68
C ILE A 247 -18.67 -10.84 -3.71
N LEU A 248 -19.90 -11.01 -4.19
CA LEU A 248 -20.61 -12.28 -4.23
C LEU A 248 -20.48 -13.03 -5.57
N GLN A 249 -19.71 -12.50 -6.52
CA GLN A 249 -19.57 -13.08 -7.86
C GLN A 249 -20.94 -13.35 -8.52
N LEU A 250 -21.79 -12.33 -8.57
CA LEU A 250 -23.12 -12.39 -9.17
C LEU A 250 -23.14 -11.70 -10.54
N GLY A 251 -24.17 -11.99 -11.35
CA GLY A 251 -24.36 -11.37 -12.66
C GLY A 251 -23.16 -11.60 -13.57
N THR A 252 -22.59 -10.52 -14.12
CA THR A 252 -21.40 -10.55 -15.00
C THR A 252 -20.20 -11.27 -14.37
N PHE A 253 -20.13 -11.37 -13.04
CA PHE A 253 -19.02 -11.98 -12.31
C PHE A 253 -19.22 -13.47 -11.98
N GLN A 254 -20.37 -14.07 -12.30
CA GLN A 254 -20.72 -15.45 -11.91
C GLN A 254 -19.77 -16.53 -12.44
N HIS A 255 -19.07 -16.25 -13.55
CA HIS A 255 -18.08 -17.16 -14.13
C HIS A 255 -16.63 -16.75 -13.83
N THR A 256 -16.44 -15.70 -13.04
CA THR A 256 -15.11 -15.18 -12.70
C THR A 256 -14.69 -15.76 -11.37
N LEU A 257 -13.95 -16.86 -11.35
CA LEU A 257 -13.50 -17.50 -10.10
C LEU A 257 -12.45 -16.63 -9.39
N MET A 258 -12.89 -15.78 -8.46
CA MET A 258 -12.00 -14.98 -7.61
C MET A 258 -11.30 -15.89 -6.61
N LYS A 259 -9.98 -15.73 -6.48
CA LYS A 259 -9.14 -16.45 -5.53
C LYS A 259 -8.43 -15.53 -4.56
N VAL A 260 -8.21 -14.27 -4.94
CA VAL A 260 -7.47 -13.30 -4.14
C VAL A 260 -8.20 -11.98 -4.01
N MET A 261 -7.86 -11.25 -2.95
CA MET A 261 -8.14 -9.83 -2.85
C MET A 261 -6.97 -9.05 -2.24
N GLY A 262 -6.86 -7.79 -2.63
CA GLY A 262 -5.98 -6.81 -2.02
C GLY A 262 -6.77 -5.59 -1.57
N VAL A 263 -6.48 -5.10 -0.37
CA VAL A 263 -7.17 -3.95 0.22
C VAL A 263 -6.17 -2.80 0.35
N GLY A 264 -6.61 -1.58 0.05
CA GLY A 264 -5.81 -0.38 0.23
C GLY A 264 -6.64 0.77 0.76
N ILE A 265 -6.11 1.45 1.78
CA ILE A 265 -6.70 2.64 2.37
C ILE A 265 -5.71 3.80 2.31
N TYR A 266 -6.19 4.97 1.88
CA TYR A 266 -5.41 6.21 1.95
C TYR A 266 -6.32 7.41 2.23
N LYS A 267 -6.04 8.18 3.31
CA LYS A 267 -6.73 9.42 3.70
C LYS A 267 -8.27 9.41 3.52
N GLY A 268 -8.94 8.36 4.03
CA GLY A 268 -10.41 8.26 4.00
C GLY A 268 -11.00 7.66 2.72
N TYR A 269 -10.15 7.27 1.77
CA TYR A 269 -10.52 6.44 0.62
C TYR A 269 -10.18 4.98 0.91
N ALA A 270 -11.09 4.07 0.58
CA ALA A 270 -10.88 2.63 0.69
C ALA A 270 -11.16 1.97 -0.66
N CYS A 271 -10.25 1.07 -1.05
CA CYS A 271 -10.27 0.35 -2.31
C CYS A 271 -10.03 -1.13 -2.05
N VAL A 272 -10.76 -2.00 -2.75
CA VAL A 272 -10.50 -3.44 -2.76
C VAL A 272 -10.46 -3.94 -4.19
N TRP A 273 -9.39 -4.66 -4.52
CA TRP A 273 -9.23 -5.32 -5.81
C TRP A 273 -9.35 -6.82 -5.65
N PHE A 274 -10.11 -7.45 -6.54
CA PHE A 274 -10.33 -8.90 -6.61
C PHE A 274 -9.66 -9.48 -7.84
N GLY A 275 -9.13 -10.70 -7.73
CA GLY A 275 -8.44 -11.35 -8.84
C GLY A 275 -8.57 -12.88 -8.85
N GLN A 276 -8.33 -13.47 -10.01
CA GLN A 276 -8.57 -14.89 -10.30
C GLN A 276 -7.37 -15.81 -10.06
N GLN A 277 -6.17 -15.23 -9.92
CA GLN A 277 -4.91 -15.94 -9.75
C GLN A 277 -4.29 -15.63 -8.38
N LEU A 278 -3.66 -16.62 -7.76
CA LEU A 278 -2.84 -16.42 -6.57
C LEU A 278 -1.58 -15.62 -6.93
N ASP A 279 -1.07 -14.84 -5.99
CA ASP A 279 0.24 -14.22 -6.16
C ASP A 279 1.31 -15.30 -6.29
N ILE A 280 2.14 -15.17 -7.32
CA ILE A 280 3.33 -15.99 -7.50
C ILE A 280 4.45 -15.28 -6.73
N TYR A 281 4.58 -15.60 -5.45
CA TYR A 281 5.82 -15.32 -4.74
C TYR A 281 6.86 -16.32 -5.24
N PRO A 282 8.11 -15.94 -5.53
CA PRO A 282 9.16 -16.96 -5.48
C PRO A 282 9.06 -17.61 -4.09
N ALA A 283 9.13 -18.93 -4.05
CA ALA A 283 9.36 -19.62 -2.79
C ALA A 283 10.55 -18.92 -2.11
N PRO A 284 10.47 -18.58 -0.81
CA PRO A 284 11.66 -18.11 -0.12
C PRO A 284 12.76 -19.12 -0.37
N ALA A 285 13.88 -18.65 -0.92
CA ALA A 285 15.12 -19.40 -0.95
C ALA A 285 15.58 -19.65 0.49
#